data_AF-A0A0T9KNT4-F1
#
_entry.id   AF-A0A0T9KNT4-F1
#
_cell.length_a   1.000
_cell.length_b   1.000
_cell.length_c   1.000
_cell.angle_alpha   90.00
_cell.angle_beta   90.00
_cell.angle_gamma   90.00
#
_symmetry.space_group_name_H-M   'P 1'
#
loop_
_entity.id
_entity.type
_entity.pdbx_description
1 polymer ?
#
loop_
_entity_poly.entity_id
_entity_poly.type
_entity_poly.pdbx_seq_one_letter_code
_entity_poly.pdbx_strand_id
1 'polypeptide(L)'
;MEQYKKYIRNKRYHLNYTHSVLYPGATFRTRNDGECSVLGRTEDKARRGYYVVEFKDSGVVKEAYGSHIKSGAVSDKEFPTSEEEREALLMKPQYYGVGYIGSGKHSTVDKTQSHQRTRNFILWHNMLARCYTINSQGKPFFKGYKGVKVCERWHNFQTFCNDLPALHGYSQWKNNQGAYELDKDYSHRRIYSPDTAAFISTSENAKEVRLRTLAMKIPSENYRAINKMRNEILLETEDELKTNKIDYEINLNGNMKIIISETPYGTVVFYPLSRKIQRNSYITDGDVLIYIHYLNWLKFQWEMRNPCIDCIAVS
;
A
#
# COMPACT_ATOMS: atom_id res chain seq x y z
N MET A 1 30.30 10.98 -6.68
CA MET A 1 30.80 10.28 -7.87
C MET A 1 32.16 9.59 -7.64
N GLU A 2 32.44 9.00 -6.47
CA GLU A 2 33.74 8.29 -6.30
C GLU A 2 33.77 7.15 -5.26
N GLN A 3 32.62 6.52 -4.97
CA GLN A 3 32.57 5.39 -4.01
C GLN A 3 32.14 4.05 -4.59
N TYR A 4 32.03 3.91 -5.91
CA TYR A 4 31.58 2.65 -6.52
C TYR A 4 32.50 2.12 -7.62
N LYS A 5 33.82 2.04 -7.34
CA LYS A 5 34.68 1.04 -8.00
C LYS A 5 34.51 -0.32 -7.29
N LYS A 6 33.30 -0.86 -7.31
CA LYS A 6 33.04 -2.22 -6.85
C LYS A 6 33.31 -3.14 -8.04
N TYR A 7 34.60 -3.41 -8.27
CA TYR A 7 35.12 -4.42 -9.18
C TYR A 7 34.22 -5.66 -9.19
N ILE A 8 34.15 -6.35 -10.33
CA ILE A 8 33.57 -7.67 -10.52
C ILE A 8 34.15 -8.62 -9.44
N ARG A 9 33.51 -8.69 -8.27
CA ARG A 9 34.06 -9.29 -7.04
C ARG A 9 33.74 -10.79 -6.91
N ASN A 10 32.77 -11.30 -7.67
CA ASN A 10 32.10 -12.57 -7.37
C ASN A 10 32.78 -13.86 -7.86
N LYS A 11 34.08 -13.86 -8.24
CA LYS A 11 34.69 -15.06 -8.86
C LYS A 11 36.07 -15.48 -8.32
N ARG A 12 36.63 -14.78 -7.32
CA ARG A 12 37.97 -15.10 -6.81
C ARG A 12 37.90 -15.86 -5.49
N TYR A 13 38.37 -17.10 -5.50
CA TYR A 13 38.41 -17.97 -4.33
C TYR A 13 39.70 -18.78 -4.29
N HIS A 14 40.08 -19.20 -3.08
CA HIS A 14 41.19 -20.11 -2.87
C HIS A 14 40.73 -21.40 -2.19
N LEU A 15 41.46 -22.48 -2.46
CA LEU A 15 41.24 -23.81 -1.89
C LEU A 15 42.11 -24.07 -0.65
N ASN A 16 43.02 -23.14 -0.33
CA ASN A 16 43.98 -23.26 0.77
C ASN A 16 43.31 -23.03 2.13
N TYR A 17 42.40 -23.92 2.52
CA TYR A 17 41.79 -23.96 3.84
C TYR A 17 41.25 -25.37 4.13
N THR A 18 41.14 -25.71 5.41
CA THR A 18 40.51 -26.95 5.87
C THR A 18 39.28 -26.60 6.69
N HIS A 19 38.12 -27.15 6.31
CA HIS A 19 36.88 -26.99 7.04
C HIS A 19 36.07 -28.28 6.96
N SER A 20 35.58 -28.78 8.09
CA SER A 20 34.87 -30.09 8.16
C SER A 20 33.59 -30.13 7.35
N VAL A 21 32.83 -29.03 7.33
CA VAL A 21 31.52 -28.93 6.65
C VAL A 21 31.57 -28.20 5.30
N LEU A 22 32.25 -27.06 5.21
CA LEU A 22 32.26 -26.18 4.02
C LEU A 22 33.54 -26.37 3.19
N TYR A 23 33.87 -27.61 2.81
CA TYR A 23 35.02 -27.91 1.96
C TYR A 23 34.68 -27.76 0.46
N PRO A 24 35.68 -27.57 -0.42
CA PRO A 24 35.44 -27.52 -1.87
C PRO A 24 34.74 -28.79 -2.38
N GLY A 25 33.66 -28.63 -3.13
CA GLY A 25 32.78 -29.70 -3.61
C GLY A 25 31.64 -30.07 -2.65
N ALA A 26 31.61 -29.56 -1.41
CA ALA A 26 30.51 -29.82 -0.49
C ALA A 26 29.19 -29.24 -1.03
N THR A 27 28.13 -30.05 -1.05
CA THR A 27 26.81 -29.68 -1.58
C THR A 27 25.81 -29.38 -0.47
N PHE A 28 25.01 -28.33 -0.66
CA PHE A 28 23.98 -27.89 0.26
C PHE A 28 22.67 -27.64 -0.48
N ARG A 29 21.58 -28.17 0.07
CA ARG A 29 20.23 -27.86 -0.40
C ARG A 29 19.80 -26.49 0.13
N THR A 30 19.38 -25.61 -0.76
CA THR A 30 18.88 -24.28 -0.42
C THR A 30 17.36 -24.32 -0.18
N ARG A 31 16.82 -23.27 0.43
CA ARG A 31 15.39 -23.19 0.75
C ARG A 31 14.51 -23.04 -0.49
N ASN A 32 14.98 -22.28 -1.48
CA ASN A 32 14.15 -21.85 -2.60
C ASN A 32 14.75 -22.18 -3.98
N ASP A 33 16.07 -22.38 -4.08
CA ASP A 33 16.80 -22.31 -5.35
C ASP A 33 17.67 -23.57 -5.56
N GLY A 34 17.10 -24.74 -5.26
CA GLY A 34 17.76 -26.03 -5.53
C GLY A 34 19.02 -26.29 -4.69
N GLU A 35 20.01 -26.95 -5.29
CA GLU A 35 21.29 -27.26 -4.66
C GLU A 35 22.41 -26.29 -5.06
N CYS A 36 23.29 -25.99 -4.11
CA CYS A 36 24.53 -25.26 -4.37
C CYS A 36 25.74 -26.09 -3.92
N SER A 37 26.88 -25.91 -4.60
CA SER A 37 28.16 -26.51 -4.24
C SER A 37 29.15 -25.44 -3.82
N VAL A 38 29.97 -25.72 -2.80
CA VAL A 38 31.03 -24.82 -2.34
C VAL A 38 32.22 -24.94 -3.29
N LEU A 39 32.61 -23.85 -3.93
CA LEU A 39 33.81 -23.81 -4.77
C LEU A 39 35.08 -23.56 -3.95
N GLY A 40 34.99 -22.69 -2.94
CA GLY A 40 36.13 -22.38 -2.07
C GLY A 40 35.87 -21.18 -1.17
N ARG A 41 36.92 -20.66 -0.52
CA ARG A 41 36.82 -19.51 0.38
C ARG A 41 37.16 -18.21 -0.37
N THR A 42 36.45 -17.11 -0.07
CA THR A 42 36.74 -15.81 -0.72
C THR A 42 38.19 -15.39 -0.49
N GLU A 43 38.81 -14.80 -1.51
CA GLU A 43 40.12 -14.14 -1.38
C GLU A 43 40.05 -12.77 -0.68
N ASP A 44 38.85 -12.20 -0.50
CA ASP A 44 38.66 -10.92 0.18
C ASP A 44 38.95 -11.06 1.68
N LYS A 45 40.14 -10.62 2.09
CA LYS A 45 40.62 -10.68 3.48
C LYS A 45 39.71 -9.93 4.47
N ALA A 46 38.90 -8.97 4.01
CA ALA A 46 37.95 -8.26 4.85
C ALA A 46 36.69 -9.08 5.19
N ARG A 47 36.43 -10.17 4.45
CA ARG A 47 35.21 -10.98 4.56
C ARG A 47 35.47 -12.37 5.12
N ARG A 48 36.04 -12.42 6.32
CA ARG A 48 36.28 -13.69 7.02
C ARG A 48 34.97 -14.48 7.16
N GLY A 49 34.95 -15.70 6.64
CA GLY A 49 33.82 -16.63 6.75
C GLY A 49 32.86 -16.63 5.56
N TYR A 50 33.17 -15.90 4.49
CA TYR A 50 32.49 -16.02 3.20
C TYR A 50 33.14 -17.09 2.32
N TYR A 51 32.30 -17.79 1.56
CA TYR A 51 32.67 -18.83 0.61
C TYR A 51 32.04 -18.51 -0.75
N VAL A 52 32.66 -18.95 -1.83
CA VAL A 52 32.07 -18.90 -3.17
C VAL A 52 31.30 -20.19 -3.40
N VAL A 53 30.05 -20.07 -3.84
CA VAL A 53 29.16 -21.19 -4.14
C VAL A 53 28.66 -21.10 -5.58
N GLU A 54 28.42 -22.26 -6.20
CA GLU A 54 27.79 -22.41 -7.51
C GLU A 54 26.44 -23.11 -7.35
N PHE A 55 25.37 -22.51 -7.88
CA PHE A 55 24.04 -23.11 -7.92
C PHE A 55 23.94 -24.06 -9.11
N LYS A 56 23.60 -25.33 -8.87
CA LYS A 56 23.62 -26.37 -9.91
C LYS A 56 22.58 -26.12 -11.00
N ASP A 57 21.41 -25.63 -10.63
CA ASP A 57 20.28 -25.49 -11.56
C ASP A 57 20.41 -24.24 -12.43
N SER A 58 20.84 -23.11 -11.86
CA SER A 58 20.97 -21.83 -12.57
C SER A 58 22.38 -21.51 -13.05
N GLY A 59 23.40 -22.24 -12.59
CA GLY A 59 24.82 -21.98 -12.92
C GLY A 59 25.39 -20.70 -12.29
N VAL A 60 24.63 -20.03 -11.41
CA VAL A 60 25.07 -18.78 -10.80
C VAL A 60 26.17 -19.03 -9.79
N VAL A 61 27.28 -18.28 -9.90
CA VAL A 61 28.41 -18.31 -8.97
C VAL A 61 28.46 -17.04 -8.14
N LYS A 62 28.46 -17.16 -6.81
CA LYS A 62 28.52 -15.98 -5.93
C LYS A 62 29.08 -16.24 -4.54
N GLU A 63 29.42 -15.16 -3.85
CA GLU A 63 29.85 -15.19 -2.46
C GLU A 63 28.67 -15.30 -1.48
N ALA A 64 28.82 -16.13 -0.46
CA ALA A 64 27.86 -16.32 0.61
C ALA A 64 28.53 -16.57 1.96
N TYR A 65 27.91 -16.08 3.04
CA TYR A 65 28.41 -16.31 4.39
C TYR A 65 28.15 -17.77 4.83
N GLY A 66 29.14 -18.41 5.46
CA GLY A 66 29.09 -19.84 5.77
C GLY A 66 27.87 -20.28 6.60
N SER A 67 27.33 -19.43 7.47
CA SER A 67 26.11 -19.76 8.22
C SER A 67 24.86 -19.77 7.32
N HIS A 68 24.80 -18.94 6.29
CA HIS A 68 23.68 -18.92 5.34
C HIS A 68 23.73 -20.12 4.39
N ILE A 69 24.94 -20.56 4.01
CA ILE A 69 25.14 -21.79 3.24
C ILE A 69 24.62 -22.99 4.05
N LYS A 70 25.10 -23.14 5.30
CA LYS A 70 24.69 -24.24 6.19
C LYS A 70 23.19 -24.25 6.50
N SER A 71 22.55 -23.08 6.57
CA SER A 71 21.11 -22.97 6.85
C SER A 71 20.21 -23.00 5.60
N GLY A 72 20.81 -23.11 4.41
CA GLY A 72 20.13 -23.07 3.11
C GLY A 72 19.52 -21.71 2.75
N ALA A 73 19.85 -20.64 3.49
CA ALA A 73 19.30 -19.29 3.29
C ALA A 73 19.99 -18.51 2.14
N VAL A 74 20.88 -19.16 1.41
CA VAL A 74 21.46 -18.68 0.15
C VAL A 74 20.45 -18.82 -0.98
N SER A 75 20.47 -17.85 -1.88
CA SER A 75 19.58 -17.79 -3.06
C SER A 75 20.40 -17.65 -4.33
N ASP A 76 19.91 -18.05 -5.49
CA ASP A 76 20.63 -17.94 -6.76
C ASP A 76 20.51 -16.57 -7.43
N LYS A 77 19.74 -15.63 -6.85
CA LYS A 77 19.61 -14.26 -7.37
C LYS A 77 20.97 -13.63 -7.64
N GLU A 78 21.22 -13.27 -8.90
CA GLU A 78 22.44 -12.60 -9.32
C GLU A 78 22.57 -11.25 -8.61
N PHE A 79 23.79 -10.92 -8.18
CA PHE A 79 24.10 -9.57 -7.74
C PHE A 79 24.27 -8.70 -8.98
N PRO A 80 23.65 -7.51 -9.03
CA PRO A 80 23.84 -6.61 -10.17
C PRO A 80 25.33 -6.28 -10.32
N THR A 81 25.82 -6.45 -11.55
CA THR A 81 27.21 -6.20 -11.95
C THR A 81 27.43 -4.75 -12.37
N SER A 82 26.35 -4.02 -12.68
CA SER A 82 26.34 -2.61 -12.98
C SER A 82 25.30 -1.84 -12.15
N GLU A 83 25.40 -0.51 -12.16
CA GLU A 83 24.40 0.33 -11.50
C GLU A 83 23.07 0.28 -12.25
N GLU A 84 23.11 0.19 -13.58
CA GLU A 84 21.93 0.05 -14.45
C GLU A 84 21.16 -1.25 -14.13
N GLU A 85 21.87 -2.37 -13.94
CA GLU A 85 21.26 -3.63 -13.52
C GLU A 85 20.65 -3.52 -12.12
N ARG A 86 21.33 -2.82 -11.20
CA ARG A 86 20.82 -2.59 -9.84
C ARG A 86 19.51 -1.79 -9.89
N GLU A 87 19.45 -0.73 -10.70
CA GLU A 87 18.26 0.07 -10.88
C GLU A 87 17.13 -0.73 -11.53
N ALA A 88 17.42 -1.49 -12.58
CA ALA A 88 16.44 -2.37 -13.22
C ALA A 88 15.84 -3.37 -12.22
N LEU A 89 16.66 -3.96 -11.34
CA LEU A 89 16.20 -4.86 -10.28
C LEU A 89 15.35 -4.14 -9.23
N LEU A 90 15.64 -2.88 -8.89
CA LEU A 90 14.86 -2.08 -7.95
C LEU A 90 13.50 -1.65 -8.51
N MET A 91 13.38 -1.54 -9.83
CA MET A 91 12.13 -1.22 -10.52
C MET A 91 11.26 -2.45 -10.80
N LYS A 92 11.81 -3.67 -10.60
CA LYS A 92 11.06 -4.91 -10.79
C LYS A 92 10.00 -5.10 -9.70
N PRO A 93 8.71 -5.34 -10.03
CA PRO A 93 7.69 -5.68 -9.06
C PRO A 93 8.03 -6.98 -8.32
N GLN A 94 8.29 -6.88 -7.02
CA GLN A 94 8.62 -8.02 -6.15
C GLN A 94 7.61 -8.22 -5.03
N TYR A 95 6.78 -7.22 -4.74
CA TYR A 95 5.86 -7.22 -3.61
C TYR A 95 4.42 -7.27 -4.10
N TYR A 96 3.78 -8.42 -3.94
CA TYR A 96 2.39 -8.66 -4.32
C TYR A 96 2.06 -8.34 -5.80
N GLY A 97 3.03 -8.60 -6.69
CA GLY A 97 2.87 -8.45 -8.14
C GLY A 97 2.91 -7.01 -8.67
N VAL A 98 2.89 -6.00 -7.80
CA VAL A 98 2.88 -4.58 -8.21
C VAL A 98 3.97 -3.76 -7.54
N GLY A 99 4.26 -4.03 -6.27
CA GLY A 99 5.15 -3.19 -5.46
C GLY A 99 6.63 -3.43 -5.76
N TYR A 100 7.40 -2.35 -5.80
CA TYR A 100 8.85 -2.35 -6.01
C TYR A 100 9.53 -1.28 -5.14
N ILE A 101 10.83 -1.43 -4.90
CA ILE A 101 11.55 -0.56 -3.94
C ILE A 101 11.87 0.80 -4.55
N GLY A 102 12.25 0.84 -5.84
CA GLY A 102 12.68 2.04 -6.54
C GLY A 102 14.03 2.58 -6.06
N SER A 103 14.64 3.46 -6.86
CA SER A 103 15.87 4.17 -6.51
C SER A 103 15.56 5.38 -5.62
N GLY A 104 16.15 5.45 -4.42
CA GLY A 104 16.00 6.61 -3.53
C GLY A 104 16.62 6.45 -2.16
N LYS A 105 16.38 7.43 -1.29
CA LYS A 105 17.03 7.58 0.02
C LYS A 105 16.42 6.74 1.14
N HIS A 106 15.22 6.20 0.94
CA HIS A 106 14.48 5.49 1.99
C HIS A 106 14.93 4.05 2.09
N SER A 107 15.39 3.67 3.28
CA SER A 107 15.82 2.29 3.58
C SER A 107 14.63 1.41 3.97
N THR A 108 14.68 0.15 3.55
CA THR A 108 13.71 -0.89 3.97
C THR A 108 14.13 -1.57 5.27
N VAL A 109 15.37 -1.34 5.73
CA VAL A 109 15.97 -1.93 6.93
C VAL A 109 16.47 -0.83 7.85
N ASP A 110 16.20 -0.96 9.14
CA ASP A 110 16.70 -0.07 10.18
C ASP A 110 18.22 -0.26 10.35
N LYS A 111 18.95 0.85 10.41
CA LYS A 111 20.41 0.87 10.54
C LYS A 111 20.88 0.74 12.00
N THR A 112 20.00 0.99 12.96
CA THR A 112 20.35 1.19 14.37
C THR A 112 20.04 -0.03 15.24
N GLN A 113 18.99 -0.79 14.90
CA GLN A 113 18.53 -1.92 15.71
C GLN A 113 18.30 -3.17 14.84
N SER A 114 19.12 -4.20 15.08
CA SER A 114 18.83 -5.61 14.77
C SER A 114 18.47 -6.02 13.31
N HIS A 115 18.82 -5.23 12.28
CA HIS A 115 18.43 -5.51 10.88
C HIS A 115 16.91 -5.67 10.69
N GLN A 116 16.09 -5.04 11.54
CA GLN A 116 14.63 -5.08 11.41
C GLN A 116 14.14 -4.21 10.24
N ARG A 117 12.92 -4.47 9.78
CA ARG A 117 12.28 -3.65 8.74
C ARG A 117 11.88 -2.28 9.31
N THR A 118 12.04 -1.23 8.51
CA THR A 118 11.60 0.11 8.90
C THR A 118 10.07 0.16 9.05
N ARG A 119 9.58 1.02 9.93
CA ARG A 119 8.13 1.23 10.13
C ARG A 119 7.42 1.62 8.83
N ASN A 120 8.06 2.44 7.99
CA ASN A 120 7.54 2.83 6.68
C ASN A 120 7.43 1.63 5.74
N PHE A 121 8.44 0.75 5.72
CA PHE A 121 8.40 -0.47 4.91
C PHE A 121 7.27 -1.40 5.37
N ILE A 122 7.12 -1.61 6.68
CA ILE A 122 6.03 -2.43 7.23
C ILE A 122 4.67 -1.85 6.84
N LEU A 123 4.51 -0.51 6.94
CA LEU A 123 3.27 0.17 6.56
C LEU A 123 2.95 -0.05 5.07
N TRP A 124 3.91 0.22 4.18
CA TRP A 124 3.78 0.05 2.74
C TRP A 124 3.48 -1.40 2.36
N HIS A 125 4.25 -2.34 2.91
CA HIS A 125 4.09 -3.77 2.69
C HIS A 125 2.69 -4.24 3.11
N ASN A 126 2.23 -3.83 4.30
CA ASN A 126 0.90 -4.19 4.79
C ASN A 126 -0.22 -3.57 3.95
N MET A 127 -0.06 -2.34 3.46
CA MET A 127 -1.01 -1.72 2.52
C MET A 127 -1.15 -2.56 1.25
N LEU A 128 -0.03 -2.95 0.62
CA LEU A 128 -0.03 -3.80 -0.57
C LEU A 128 -0.62 -5.19 -0.26
N ALA A 129 -0.23 -5.79 0.85
CA ALA A 129 -0.74 -7.09 1.28
C ALA A 129 -2.27 -7.10 1.35
N ARG A 130 -2.86 -6.05 1.95
CA ARG A 130 -4.31 -5.94 2.10
C ARG A 130 -5.04 -5.87 0.77
N CYS A 131 -4.46 -5.20 -0.24
CA CYS A 131 -5.09 -5.01 -1.54
C CYS A 131 -4.91 -6.21 -2.47
N TYR A 132 -3.75 -6.87 -2.44
CA TYR A 132 -3.31 -7.77 -3.50
C TYR A 132 -3.07 -9.22 -3.05
N THR A 133 -3.16 -9.53 -1.76
CA THR A 133 -3.10 -10.93 -1.30
C THR A 133 -4.39 -11.64 -1.70
N ILE A 134 -4.24 -12.72 -2.47
CA ILE A 134 -5.32 -13.63 -2.84
C ILE A 134 -5.28 -14.91 -2.02
N ASN A 135 -6.45 -15.46 -1.69
CA ASN A 135 -6.57 -16.77 -1.06
C ASN A 135 -6.54 -17.90 -2.10
N SER A 136 -6.58 -19.16 -1.64
CA SER A 136 -6.58 -20.35 -2.50
C SER A 136 -7.75 -20.44 -3.49
N GLN A 137 -8.82 -19.66 -3.28
CA GLN A 137 -9.98 -19.58 -4.18
C GLN A 137 -9.87 -18.40 -5.17
N GLY A 138 -8.73 -17.72 -5.25
CA GLY A 138 -8.54 -16.56 -6.13
C GLY A 138 -9.31 -15.30 -5.68
N LYS A 139 -9.80 -15.26 -4.44
CA LYS A 139 -10.51 -14.10 -3.87
C LYS A 139 -9.56 -13.28 -2.99
N PRO A 140 -9.82 -11.97 -2.79
CA PRO A 140 -9.05 -11.18 -1.83
C PRO A 140 -9.03 -11.85 -0.46
N PHE A 141 -7.83 -11.99 0.11
CA PHE A 141 -7.64 -12.62 1.42
C PHE A 141 -8.30 -11.79 2.53
N PHE A 142 -8.19 -10.47 2.45
CA PHE A 142 -8.77 -9.56 3.42
C PHE A 142 -10.22 -9.21 3.05
N LYS A 143 -11.15 -9.50 3.97
CA LYS A 143 -12.57 -9.16 3.79
C LYS A 143 -12.73 -7.64 3.60
N GLY A 144 -13.57 -7.26 2.65
CA GLY A 144 -13.82 -5.85 2.33
C GLY A 144 -12.82 -5.22 1.35
N TYR A 145 -11.73 -5.91 0.99
CA TYR A 145 -10.72 -5.41 0.05
C TYR A 145 -10.97 -5.77 -1.42
N LYS A 146 -12.12 -6.38 -1.74
CA LYS A 146 -12.53 -6.59 -3.14
C LYS A 146 -12.60 -5.25 -3.89
N GLY A 147 -11.87 -5.16 -4.99
CA GLY A 147 -11.81 -3.95 -5.83
C GLY A 147 -10.99 -2.79 -5.24
N VAL A 148 -10.37 -2.97 -4.08
CA VAL A 148 -9.48 -1.96 -3.51
C VAL A 148 -8.13 -2.00 -4.22
N LYS A 149 -7.61 -0.84 -4.61
CA LYS A 149 -6.32 -0.71 -5.30
C LYS A 149 -5.41 0.29 -4.59
N VAL A 150 -4.14 0.26 -4.94
CA VAL A 150 -3.13 1.28 -4.61
C VAL A 150 -2.79 2.01 -5.91
N CYS A 151 -2.65 3.34 -5.87
CA CYS A 151 -2.25 4.11 -7.05
C CYS A 151 -0.84 3.69 -7.51
N GLU A 152 -0.57 3.78 -8.82
CA GLU A 152 0.69 3.31 -9.42
C GLU A 152 1.92 4.00 -8.80
N ARG A 153 1.78 5.29 -8.47
CA ARG A 153 2.83 6.03 -7.77
C ARG A 153 3.22 5.35 -6.46
N TRP A 154 2.28 4.82 -5.69
CA TRP A 154 2.55 4.14 -4.41
C TRP A 154 2.95 2.67 -4.55
N HIS A 155 3.00 2.13 -5.76
CA HIS A 155 3.68 0.85 -6.02
C HIS A 155 5.20 1.00 -5.81
N ASN A 156 5.76 2.19 -5.96
CA ASN A 156 7.14 2.48 -5.61
C ASN A 156 7.26 2.86 -4.12
N PHE A 157 8.09 2.15 -3.37
CA PHE A 157 8.32 2.42 -1.95
C PHE A 157 8.91 3.82 -1.69
N GLN A 158 9.76 4.35 -2.57
CA GLN A 158 10.38 5.66 -2.40
C GLN A 158 9.36 6.79 -2.47
N THR A 159 8.51 6.77 -3.48
CA THR A 159 7.44 7.76 -3.68
C THR A 159 6.40 7.66 -2.57
N PHE A 160 6.00 6.44 -2.17
CA PHE A 160 5.16 6.25 -0.99
C PHE A 160 5.75 6.95 0.24
N CYS A 161 7.04 6.72 0.55
CA CYS A 161 7.70 7.36 1.69
C CYS A 161 7.85 8.88 1.54
N ASN A 162 8.00 9.39 0.31
CA ASN A 162 8.07 10.83 0.05
C ASN A 162 6.73 11.52 0.29
N ASP A 163 5.62 10.84 0.01
CA ASP A 163 4.28 11.41 0.13
C ASP A 163 3.75 11.35 1.58
N LEU A 164 4.22 10.39 2.40
CA LEU A 164 3.78 10.21 3.79
C LEU A 164 3.70 11.51 4.62
N PRO A 165 4.71 12.41 4.62
CA PRO A 165 4.68 13.62 5.44
C PRO A 165 3.56 14.60 5.10
N ALA A 166 3.02 14.55 3.89
CA ALA A 166 1.92 15.42 3.44
C ALA A 166 0.54 14.86 3.83
N LEU A 167 0.45 13.59 4.22
CA LEU A 167 -0.82 12.97 4.57
C LEU A 167 -1.35 13.53 5.90
N HIS A 168 -2.65 13.76 5.93
CA HIS A 168 -3.36 14.09 7.16
C HIS A 168 -3.06 13.04 8.25
N GLY A 169 -2.74 13.49 9.46
CA GLY A 169 -2.46 12.62 10.60
C GLY A 169 -1.05 12.00 10.66
N TYR A 170 -0.15 12.27 9.69
CA TYR A 170 1.17 11.64 9.65
C TYR A 170 2.01 11.90 10.90
N SER A 171 2.04 13.14 11.40
CA SER A 171 2.77 13.52 12.61
C SER A 171 2.29 12.73 13.83
N GLN A 172 0.97 12.54 13.95
CA GLN A 172 0.34 11.78 15.01
C GLN A 172 0.69 10.30 14.90
N TRP A 173 0.62 9.72 13.71
CA TRP A 173 1.09 8.35 13.48
C TRP A 173 2.56 8.20 13.83
N LYS A 174 3.43 9.08 13.34
CA LYS A 174 4.87 9.03 13.58
C LYS A 174 5.21 9.04 15.07
N ASN A 175 4.53 9.88 15.85
CA ASN A 175 4.81 10.09 17.27
C ASN A 175 4.07 9.10 18.19
N ASN A 176 2.96 8.49 17.75
CA ASN A 176 2.14 7.58 18.56
C ASN A 176 2.11 6.18 17.94
N GLN A 177 3.10 5.36 18.30
CA GLN A 177 3.23 4.02 17.75
C GLN A 177 2.02 3.14 18.14
N GLY A 178 1.32 2.61 17.12
CA GLY A 178 0.16 1.73 17.30
C GLY A 178 -1.20 2.43 17.48
N ALA A 179 -1.24 3.76 17.64
CA ALA A 179 -2.49 4.49 17.86
C ALA A 179 -3.19 4.94 16.57
N TYR A 180 -2.45 5.03 15.46
CA TYR A 180 -2.95 5.50 14.17
C TYR A 180 -2.69 4.47 13.07
N GLU A 181 -3.57 4.45 12.09
CA GLU A 181 -3.54 3.56 10.93
C GLU A 181 -3.67 4.35 9.64
N LEU A 182 -2.98 3.91 8.58
CA LEU A 182 -3.22 4.43 7.24
C LEU A 182 -4.53 3.84 6.71
N ASP A 183 -5.53 4.69 6.59
CA ASP A 183 -6.85 4.35 6.10
C ASP A 183 -7.14 4.99 4.74
N LYS A 184 -7.89 4.27 3.90
CA LYS A 184 -8.31 4.70 2.55
C LYS A 184 -9.79 5.09 2.49
N ASP A 185 -10.55 4.67 3.50
CA ASP A 185 -12.01 4.77 3.51
C ASP A 185 -12.44 6.17 4.00
N TYR A 186 -11.52 6.95 4.58
CA TYR A 186 -11.70 8.36 4.93
C TYR A 186 -12.26 9.21 3.76
N SER A 187 -11.79 8.98 2.53
CA SER A 187 -12.31 9.64 1.32
C SER A 187 -13.44 8.89 0.63
N HIS A 188 -13.84 7.72 1.16
CA HIS A 188 -14.82 6.80 0.58
C HIS A 188 -14.51 6.28 -0.84
N ARG A 189 -13.33 6.56 -1.41
CA ARG A 189 -12.96 6.18 -2.78
C ARG A 189 -12.37 4.77 -2.95
N ARG A 190 -12.17 4.02 -1.86
CA ARG A 190 -11.65 2.64 -1.85
C ARG A 190 -10.32 2.44 -2.60
N ILE A 191 -9.50 3.47 -2.70
CA ILE A 191 -8.14 3.44 -3.29
C ILE A 191 -7.16 4.03 -2.28
N TYR A 192 -5.95 3.48 -2.18
CA TYR A 192 -4.84 4.14 -1.49
C TYR A 192 -4.09 5.05 -2.48
N SER A 193 -4.16 6.35 -2.27
CA SER A 193 -3.35 7.37 -2.94
C SER A 193 -3.07 8.54 -1.99
N PRO A 194 -2.18 9.47 -2.36
CA PRO A 194 -1.97 10.70 -1.59
C PRO A 194 -3.26 11.49 -1.30
N ASP A 195 -4.20 11.45 -2.25
CA ASP A 195 -5.42 12.25 -2.21
C ASP A 195 -6.55 11.56 -1.44
N THR A 196 -6.49 10.24 -1.31
CA THR A 196 -7.60 9.44 -0.76
C THR A 196 -7.31 8.81 0.59
N ALA A 197 -6.04 8.73 0.98
CA ALA A 197 -5.61 8.09 2.22
C ALA A 197 -5.21 9.11 3.29
N ALA A 198 -5.51 8.77 4.54
CA ALA A 198 -5.14 9.56 5.71
C ALA A 198 -4.70 8.65 6.85
N PHE A 199 -3.93 9.19 7.79
CA PHE A 199 -3.72 8.56 9.08
C PHE A 199 -4.81 9.01 10.03
N ILE A 200 -5.61 8.04 10.48
CA ILE A 200 -6.67 8.27 11.47
C ILE A 200 -6.40 7.40 12.69
N SER A 201 -6.93 7.80 13.83
CA SER A 201 -6.81 6.97 15.03
C SER A 201 -7.60 5.66 14.85
N THR A 202 -7.17 4.61 15.54
CA THR A 202 -7.87 3.31 15.53
C THR A 202 -9.33 3.43 15.98
N SER A 203 -9.61 4.36 16.90
CA SER A 203 -10.97 4.65 17.39
C SER A 203 -11.83 5.36 16.34
N GLU A 204 -11.29 6.34 15.62
CA GLU A 204 -11.98 6.98 14.50
C GLU A 204 -12.26 5.99 13.37
N ASN A 205 -11.29 5.16 13.01
CA ASN A 205 -11.47 4.11 12.00
C ASN A 205 -12.63 3.17 12.38
N ALA A 206 -12.68 2.70 13.63
CA ALA A 206 -13.76 1.86 14.13
C ALA A 206 -15.12 2.57 14.08
N LYS A 207 -15.15 3.88 14.41
CA LYS A 207 -16.36 4.70 14.36
C LYS A 207 -16.86 4.87 12.92
N GLU A 208 -15.97 5.17 11.97
CA GLU A 208 -16.32 5.29 10.55
C GLU A 208 -16.88 3.98 9.98
N VAL A 209 -16.28 2.84 10.32
CA VAL A 209 -16.79 1.52 9.90
C VAL A 209 -18.21 1.28 10.42
N ARG A 210 -18.48 1.64 11.69
CA ARG A 210 -19.82 1.53 12.29
C ARG A 210 -20.82 2.44 11.58
N LEU A 211 -20.48 3.72 11.37
CA LEU A 211 -21.35 4.69 10.71
C LEU A 211 -21.67 4.28 9.28
N ARG A 212 -20.65 3.87 8.52
CA ARG A 212 -20.83 3.34 7.17
C ARG A 212 -21.76 2.12 7.17
N THR A 213 -21.60 1.20 8.12
CA THR A 213 -22.50 0.04 8.23
C THR A 213 -23.94 0.44 8.50
N LEU A 214 -24.17 1.44 9.37
CA LEU A 214 -25.49 2.00 9.62
C LEU A 214 -26.05 2.69 8.37
N ALA A 215 -25.22 3.44 7.66
CA ALA A 215 -25.61 4.13 6.43
C ALA A 215 -26.00 3.16 5.31
N MET A 216 -25.42 1.97 5.26
CA MET A 216 -25.78 0.94 4.28
C MET A 216 -27.01 0.12 4.66
N LYS A 217 -27.51 0.23 5.90
CA LYS A 217 -28.60 -0.61 6.39
C LYS A 217 -29.95 -0.10 5.89
N ILE A 218 -30.57 -0.87 5.01
CA ILE A 218 -31.97 -0.68 4.61
C ILE A 218 -32.87 -1.49 5.58
N PRO A 219 -33.92 -0.90 6.19
CA PRO A 219 -34.86 -1.64 7.03
C PRO A 219 -35.48 -2.84 6.30
N SER A 220 -35.64 -3.96 7.02
CA SER A 220 -36.09 -5.23 6.43
C SER A 220 -37.45 -5.13 5.76
N GLU A 221 -38.40 -4.40 6.35
CA GLU A 221 -39.72 -4.18 5.78
C GLU A 221 -39.67 -3.49 4.40
N ASN A 222 -38.70 -2.60 4.20
CA ASN A 222 -38.59 -1.78 2.99
C ASN A 222 -37.57 -2.33 2.00
N TYR A 223 -36.77 -3.32 2.39
CA TYR A 223 -35.66 -3.84 1.57
C TYR A 223 -36.11 -4.29 0.18
N ARG A 224 -37.22 -5.04 0.07
CA ARG A 224 -37.71 -5.56 -1.22
C ARG A 224 -38.21 -4.44 -2.13
N ALA A 225 -38.96 -3.50 -1.59
CA ALA A 225 -39.51 -2.37 -2.35
C ALA A 225 -38.38 -1.46 -2.87
N ILE A 226 -37.47 -1.05 -1.98
CA ILE A 226 -36.34 -0.17 -2.34
C ILE A 226 -35.43 -0.84 -3.36
N ASN A 227 -35.12 -2.13 -3.21
CA ASN A 227 -34.26 -2.80 -4.20
C ASN A 227 -34.94 -2.97 -5.56
N LYS A 228 -36.27 -3.12 -5.62
CA LYS A 228 -37.00 -3.16 -6.89
C LYS A 228 -36.91 -1.82 -7.64
N MET A 229 -36.99 -0.71 -6.91
CA MET A 229 -36.92 0.66 -7.45
C MET A 229 -35.50 1.23 -7.49
N ARG A 230 -34.49 0.42 -7.19
CA ARG A 230 -33.13 0.89 -6.98
C ARG A 230 -32.58 1.74 -8.13
N ASN A 231 -32.81 1.32 -9.37
CA ASN A 231 -32.30 2.04 -10.54
C ASN A 231 -33.04 3.36 -10.76
N GLU A 232 -34.35 3.37 -10.50
CA GLU A 232 -35.20 4.57 -10.58
C GLU A 232 -34.76 5.60 -9.54
N ILE A 233 -34.57 5.19 -8.27
CA ILE A 233 -34.06 6.06 -7.20
C ILE A 233 -32.72 6.70 -7.59
N LEU A 234 -31.82 5.92 -8.20
CA LEU A 234 -30.53 6.42 -8.62
C LEU A 234 -30.64 7.41 -9.80
N LEU A 235 -31.48 7.12 -10.79
CA LEU A 235 -31.73 8.01 -11.92
C LEU A 235 -32.33 9.34 -11.45
N GLU A 236 -33.37 9.30 -10.63
CA GLU A 236 -34.00 10.49 -10.04
C GLU A 236 -32.98 11.31 -9.23
N THR A 237 -32.15 10.63 -8.44
CA THR A 237 -31.10 11.29 -7.65
C THR A 237 -30.10 12.00 -8.55
N GLU A 238 -29.63 11.34 -9.61
CA GLU A 238 -28.67 11.95 -10.55
C GLU A 238 -29.27 13.13 -11.31
N ASP A 239 -30.54 13.04 -11.73
CA ASP A 239 -31.23 14.11 -12.43
C ASP A 239 -31.38 15.35 -11.55
N GLU A 240 -31.71 15.17 -10.27
CA GLU A 240 -31.80 16.28 -9.30
C GLU A 240 -30.43 16.93 -9.05
N LEU A 241 -29.37 16.13 -8.91
CA LEU A 241 -28.00 16.64 -8.74
C LEU A 241 -27.52 17.44 -9.95
N LYS A 242 -27.79 16.95 -11.17
CA LYS A 242 -27.46 17.65 -12.42
C LYS A 242 -28.24 18.95 -12.55
N THR A 243 -29.54 18.93 -12.25
CA THR A 243 -30.41 20.11 -12.30
C THR A 243 -29.89 21.21 -11.38
N ASN A 244 -29.40 20.83 -10.20
CA ASN A 244 -28.84 21.76 -9.21
C ASN A 244 -27.34 22.04 -9.40
N LYS A 245 -26.72 21.56 -10.48
CA LYS A 245 -25.29 21.75 -10.82
C LYS A 245 -24.34 21.36 -9.68
N ILE A 246 -24.64 20.24 -9.02
CA ILE A 246 -23.76 19.67 -8.00
C ILE A 246 -22.67 18.85 -8.68
N ASP A 247 -21.42 19.08 -8.29
CA ASP A 247 -20.31 18.22 -8.67
C ASP A 247 -20.31 16.96 -7.80
N TYR A 248 -20.31 15.78 -8.44
CA TYR A 248 -20.37 14.51 -7.74
C TYR A 248 -19.64 13.37 -8.48
N GLU A 249 -19.23 12.37 -7.71
CA GLU A 249 -18.73 11.10 -8.19
C GLU A 249 -19.64 9.96 -7.70
N ILE A 250 -19.89 8.97 -8.55
CA ILE A 250 -20.58 7.75 -8.14
C ILE A 250 -19.54 6.67 -7.85
N ASN A 251 -19.57 6.12 -6.63
CA ASN A 251 -18.70 5.02 -6.24
C ASN A 251 -19.49 3.79 -5.77
N LEU A 252 -18.84 2.62 -5.80
CA LEU A 252 -19.40 1.36 -5.32
C LEU A 252 -18.87 1.03 -3.94
N ASN A 253 -19.78 0.91 -2.98
CA ASN A 253 -19.49 0.33 -1.68
C ASN A 253 -20.17 -1.04 -1.55
N GLY A 254 -19.41 -2.09 -1.82
CA GLY A 254 -19.98 -3.43 -2.00
C GLY A 254 -20.85 -3.46 -3.25
N ASN A 255 -22.12 -3.78 -3.08
CA ASN A 255 -23.10 -3.74 -4.16
C ASN A 255 -23.89 -2.43 -4.18
N MET A 256 -23.65 -1.45 -3.31
CA MET A 256 -24.42 -0.21 -3.25
C MET A 256 -23.71 0.93 -3.99
N LYS A 257 -24.44 1.69 -4.80
CA LYS A 257 -23.94 2.94 -5.39
C LYS A 257 -24.12 4.05 -4.36
N ILE A 258 -23.04 4.74 -4.07
CA ILE A 258 -23.00 5.92 -3.20
C ILE A 258 -22.58 7.13 -4.03
N ILE A 259 -23.04 8.30 -3.62
CA ILE A 259 -22.71 9.57 -4.27
C ILE A 259 -21.76 10.31 -3.35
N ILE A 260 -20.68 10.82 -3.92
CA ILE A 260 -19.60 11.47 -3.21
C ILE A 260 -19.46 12.88 -3.78
N SER A 261 -19.47 13.89 -2.92
CA SER A 261 -19.15 15.27 -3.30
C SER A 261 -18.08 15.82 -2.37
N GLU A 262 -17.10 16.52 -2.95
CA GLU A 262 -16.09 17.23 -2.19
C GLU A 262 -16.60 18.60 -1.76
N THR A 263 -16.25 18.98 -0.53
CA THR A 263 -16.54 20.31 -0.01
C THR A 263 -15.29 20.88 0.66
N PRO A 264 -15.23 22.19 0.92
CA PRO A 264 -14.12 22.79 1.66
C PRO A 264 -13.95 22.22 3.09
N TYR A 265 -14.99 21.56 3.61
CA TYR A 265 -14.96 20.90 4.91
C TYR A 265 -14.77 19.38 4.84
N GLY A 266 -14.34 18.88 3.68
CA GLY A 266 -14.10 17.47 3.39
C GLY A 266 -15.23 16.79 2.63
N THR A 267 -15.08 15.49 2.45
CA THR A 267 -15.96 14.65 1.64
C THR A 267 -17.32 14.43 2.30
N VAL A 268 -18.40 14.59 1.53
CA VAL A 268 -19.77 14.28 1.96
C VAL A 268 -20.34 13.16 1.09
N VAL A 269 -20.84 12.11 1.74
CA VAL A 269 -21.36 10.91 1.07
C VAL A 269 -22.86 10.82 1.25
N PHE A 270 -23.57 10.60 0.15
CA PHE A 270 -24.98 10.27 0.13
C PHE A 270 -25.22 8.80 -0.23
N TYR A 271 -26.14 8.19 0.49
CA TYR A 271 -26.58 6.81 0.33
C TYR A 271 -28.05 6.81 -0.12
N PRO A 272 -28.32 6.85 -1.44
CA PRO A 272 -29.67 7.08 -1.95
C PRO A 272 -30.72 6.07 -1.46
N LEU A 273 -30.31 4.80 -1.38
CA LEU A 273 -31.22 3.69 -1.02
C LEU A 273 -31.63 3.68 0.45
N SER A 274 -30.79 4.22 1.33
CA SER A 274 -31.08 4.31 2.77
C SER A 274 -31.44 5.72 3.21
N ARG A 275 -31.36 6.71 2.31
CA ARG A 275 -31.59 8.14 2.59
C ARG A 275 -30.72 8.64 3.74
N LYS A 276 -29.44 8.28 3.70
CA LYS A 276 -28.44 8.70 4.69
C LYS A 276 -27.40 9.60 4.06
N ILE A 277 -26.99 10.62 4.79
CA ILE A 277 -25.91 11.53 4.44
C ILE A 277 -24.84 11.39 5.53
N GLN A 278 -23.59 11.17 5.14
CA GLN A 278 -22.46 11.02 6.05
C GLN A 278 -21.40 12.05 5.71
N ARG A 279 -20.85 12.69 6.74
CA ARG A 279 -19.67 13.56 6.63
C ARG A 279 -18.83 13.39 7.88
N ASN A 280 -17.57 12.99 7.72
CA ASN A 280 -16.72 12.60 8.84
C ASN A 280 -17.48 11.60 9.74
N SER A 281 -17.34 11.74 11.05
CA SER A 281 -18.00 10.87 12.01
C SER A 281 -19.42 11.27 12.41
N TYR A 282 -20.18 11.84 11.46
CA TYR A 282 -21.57 12.22 11.61
C TYR A 282 -22.42 11.64 10.49
N ILE A 283 -23.64 11.23 10.84
CA ILE A 283 -24.65 10.72 9.91
C ILE A 283 -25.97 11.43 10.17
N THR A 284 -26.67 11.80 9.10
CA THR A 284 -27.99 12.40 9.13
C THR A 284 -28.92 11.67 8.16
N ASP A 285 -30.22 11.70 8.46
CA ASP A 285 -31.27 11.26 7.55
C ASP A 285 -31.59 12.38 6.55
N GLY A 286 -31.75 12.02 5.29
CA GLY A 286 -32.11 12.97 4.24
C GLY A 286 -32.25 12.33 2.88
N ASP A 287 -33.14 12.88 2.05
CA ASP A 287 -33.23 12.56 0.63
C ASP A 287 -32.22 13.39 -0.19
N VAL A 288 -32.32 13.30 -1.52
CA VAL A 288 -31.44 14.03 -2.43
C VAL A 288 -31.55 15.56 -2.26
N LEU A 289 -32.74 16.09 -1.96
CA LEU A 289 -32.94 17.53 -1.76
C LEU A 289 -32.25 18.00 -0.48
N ILE A 290 -32.37 17.24 0.61
CA ILE A 290 -31.66 17.53 1.86
C ILE A 290 -30.14 17.46 1.63
N TYR A 291 -29.66 16.49 0.85
CA TYR A 291 -28.24 16.40 0.49
C TYR A 291 -27.76 17.64 -0.26
N ILE A 292 -28.50 18.08 -1.29
CA ILE A 292 -28.18 19.28 -2.07
C ILE A 292 -28.18 20.53 -1.19
N HIS A 293 -29.21 20.73 -0.38
CA HIS A 293 -29.28 21.85 0.56
C HIS A 293 -28.11 21.84 1.54
N TYR A 294 -27.71 20.66 2.02
CA TYR A 294 -26.57 20.52 2.94
C TYR A 294 -25.25 20.90 2.27
N LEU A 295 -25.01 20.46 1.03
CA LEU A 295 -23.81 20.83 0.27
C LEU A 295 -23.75 22.34 0.00
N ASN A 296 -24.85 22.92 -0.47
CA ASN A 296 -24.93 24.36 -0.72
C ASN A 296 -24.75 25.18 0.56
N TRP A 297 -25.31 24.71 1.68
CA TRP A 297 -25.10 25.34 2.98
C TRP A 297 -23.62 25.30 3.39
N LEU A 298 -22.93 24.16 3.23
CA LEU A 298 -21.50 24.06 3.53
C LEU A 298 -20.66 25.01 2.66
N LYS A 299 -20.95 25.08 1.36
CA LYS A 299 -20.27 26.00 0.44
C LYS A 299 -20.47 27.46 0.86
N PHE A 300 -21.71 27.85 1.12
CA PHE A 300 -22.04 29.20 1.59
C PHE A 300 -21.35 29.55 2.92
N GLN A 301 -21.34 28.61 3.90
CA GLN A 301 -20.63 28.83 5.17
C GLN A 301 -19.13 29.04 4.97
N TRP A 302 -18.52 28.35 4.01
CA TRP A 302 -17.11 28.53 3.69
C TRP A 302 -16.85 29.90 3.06
N GLU A 303 -17.61 30.27 2.02
CA GLU A 303 -17.48 31.55 1.32
C GLU A 303 -17.65 32.74 2.26
N MET A 304 -18.64 32.67 3.17
CA MET A 304 -18.87 33.70 4.18
C MET A 304 -17.70 33.86 5.16
N ARG A 305 -17.00 32.77 5.48
CA ARG A 305 -15.84 32.79 6.41
C ARG A 305 -14.53 33.10 5.71
N ASN A 306 -14.45 32.86 4.41
CA ASN A 306 -13.24 33.00 3.61
C ASN A 306 -13.53 33.79 2.32
N PRO A 307 -13.97 35.06 2.43
CA PRO A 307 -14.46 35.82 1.28
C PRO A 307 -13.40 36.08 0.20
N CYS A 308 -12.12 35.88 0.51
CA CYS A 308 -10.99 36.12 -0.39
C CYS A 308 -10.28 34.83 -0.84
N ILE A 309 -10.80 33.64 -0.53
CA ILE A 309 -10.23 32.36 -0.93
C ILE A 309 -11.25 31.63 -1.80
N ASP A 310 -10.95 31.50 -3.10
CA ASP A 310 -11.76 30.69 -3.99
C ASP A 310 -11.56 29.20 -3.65
N CYS A 311 -12.64 28.54 -3.27
CA CYS A 311 -12.64 27.21 -2.67
C CYS A 311 -12.38 26.05 -3.65
N ILE A 312 -12.39 26.33 -4.95
CA ILE A 312 -12.19 25.30 -5.97
C ILE A 312 -10.79 25.50 -6.51
N ALA A 313 -9.82 24.77 -5.94
CA ALA A 313 -8.57 24.54 -6.62
C ALA A 313 -8.92 23.93 -7.98
N VAL A 314 -8.75 24.73 -9.05
CA VAL A 314 -8.90 24.27 -10.42
C VAL A 314 -7.98 23.06 -10.57
N SER A 315 -8.59 21.93 -10.96
CA SER A 315 -7.93 20.65 -11.26
C SER A 315 -6.72 20.80 -12.18
#